data_AF-A0AAV3QWJ8-F1
#
_entry.id   AF-A0AAV3QWJ8-F1
#
_cell.length_a   1.000
_cell.length_b   1.000
_cell.length_c   1.000
_cell.angle_alpha   90.00
_cell.angle_beta   90.00
_cell.angle_gamma   90.00
#
_symmetry.space_group_name_H-M   'P 1'
#
loop_
_entity.id
_entity.type
_entity.pdbx_description
1 polymer ?
#
loop_
_entity_poly.entity_id
_entity_poly.type
_entity_poly.pdbx_seq_one_letter_code
_entity_poly.pdbx_strand_id
1 'polypeptide(L)'
;MDHSLKEAFWQNFVRSMELNEDSHPSTIPSSMELNRIVFSRLKKNLVQTGANKGTWPEELQTVLCSLCTTLSRTTGETPFALVYGAEVVLPVEIGLPSYRHRGIDDAENSQRMREEANFRDELRDNALFKMVQYKHLMAHSYNRRVQNRQFKVGDLVMRLYAVYKVTMVVEPSTYELSHIDGKLIDHTWQATKLRKYHI
;
A
#
# COMPACT_ATOMS: atom_id res chain seq x y z
N MET A 1 30.08 14.54 -0.93
CA MET A 1 29.66 13.44 -1.83
C MET A 1 29.34 14.07 -3.18
N ASP A 2 29.95 13.59 -4.27
CA ASP A 2 29.87 14.21 -5.60
C ASP A 2 28.44 14.15 -6.19
N HIS A 3 27.99 15.22 -6.84
CA HIS A 3 26.66 15.35 -7.44
C HIS A 3 26.42 14.29 -8.52
N SER A 4 27.48 13.92 -9.27
CA SER A 4 27.44 12.88 -10.29
C SER A 4 27.13 11.49 -9.71
N LEU A 5 27.68 11.18 -8.53
CA LEU A 5 27.43 9.90 -7.83
C LEU A 5 26.00 9.81 -7.31
N LYS A 6 25.44 10.91 -6.79
CA LYS A 6 24.03 10.97 -6.33
C LYS A 6 23.05 10.73 -7.49
N GLU A 7 23.31 11.30 -8.67
CA GLU A 7 22.45 11.13 -9.85
C GLU A 7 22.58 9.71 -10.43
N ALA A 8 23.79 9.16 -10.55
CA ALA A 8 23.99 7.79 -11.03
C ALA A 8 23.35 6.75 -10.12
N PHE A 9 23.45 6.93 -8.79
CA PHE A 9 22.76 6.10 -7.83
C PHE A 9 21.24 6.20 -7.99
N TRP A 10 20.69 7.41 -8.14
CA TRP A 10 19.27 7.62 -8.34
C TRP A 10 18.74 6.92 -9.60
N GLN A 11 19.45 7.05 -10.73
CA GLN A 11 19.08 6.38 -11.97
C GLN A 11 19.14 4.86 -11.84
N ASN A 12 20.16 4.31 -11.17
CA ASN A 12 20.26 2.88 -10.92
C ASN A 12 19.21 2.36 -9.94
N PHE A 13 18.86 3.14 -8.93
CA PHE A 13 17.82 2.82 -7.95
C PHE A 13 16.43 2.83 -8.59
N VAL A 14 16.12 3.82 -9.44
CA VAL A 14 14.86 3.86 -10.21
C VAL A 14 14.80 2.68 -11.18
N ARG A 15 15.87 2.44 -11.94
CA ARG A 15 15.94 1.33 -12.91
C ARG A 15 15.81 -0.05 -12.25
N SER A 16 16.39 -0.26 -11.07
CA SER A 16 16.26 -1.54 -10.35
C SER A 16 14.85 -1.78 -9.82
N MET A 17 14.05 -0.73 -9.62
CA MET A 17 12.65 -0.85 -9.24
C MET A 17 11.73 -1.09 -10.44
N GLU A 18 12.00 -0.45 -11.59
CA GLU A 18 11.26 -0.68 -12.84
C GLU A 18 11.47 -2.11 -13.38
N LEU A 19 12.70 -2.63 -13.33
CA LEU A 19 13.02 -3.99 -13.78
C LEU A 19 12.37 -5.11 -12.94
N ASN A 20 11.92 -4.80 -11.72
CA ASN A 20 11.25 -5.77 -10.85
C ASN A 20 9.73 -5.84 -11.06
N GLU A 21 9.14 -4.97 -11.91
CA GLU A 21 7.71 -5.01 -12.25
C GLU A 21 7.30 -6.21 -13.12
N ASP A 22 8.26 -6.80 -13.84
CA ASP A 22 8.02 -7.89 -14.80
C ASP A 22 8.15 -9.31 -14.21
N SER A 23 8.38 -9.44 -12.89
CA SER A 23 8.64 -10.74 -12.24
C SER A 23 7.41 -11.31 -11.48
N HIS A 24 7.14 -12.62 -11.66
CA HIS A 24 5.97 -13.32 -11.12
C HIS A 24 5.87 -13.33 -9.58
N PRO A 25 4.65 -13.34 -9.00
CA PRO A 25 4.37 -12.90 -7.63
C PRO A 25 4.45 -14.00 -6.56
N SER A 26 5.42 -14.93 -6.63
CA SER A 26 5.42 -16.08 -5.71
C SER A 26 6.40 -16.01 -4.54
N THR A 27 7.30 -15.01 -4.40
CA THR A 27 8.20 -14.97 -3.22
C THR A 27 8.66 -13.58 -2.70
N ILE A 28 8.56 -12.47 -3.45
CA ILE A 28 8.91 -11.12 -2.93
C ILE A 28 7.74 -10.08 -2.99
N PRO A 29 6.51 -10.38 -2.52
CA PRO A 29 5.43 -9.37 -2.51
C PRO A 29 5.64 -8.25 -1.48
N SER A 30 6.31 -8.54 -0.36
CA SER A 30 6.41 -7.59 0.77
C SER A 30 7.44 -6.48 0.58
N SER A 31 8.60 -6.77 -0.03
CA SER A 31 9.66 -5.76 -0.25
C SER A 31 9.32 -4.84 -1.42
N MET A 32 8.68 -5.36 -2.47
CA MET A 32 8.25 -4.57 -3.62
C MET A 32 7.20 -3.51 -3.23
N GLU A 33 6.22 -3.91 -2.41
CA GLU A 33 5.17 -2.99 -1.94
C GLU A 33 5.74 -1.90 -1.03
N LEU A 34 6.69 -2.25 -0.16
CA LEU A 34 7.40 -1.28 0.69
C LEU A 34 8.22 -0.29 -0.15
N ASN A 35 8.95 -0.77 -1.16
CA ASN A 35 9.73 0.07 -2.06
C ASN A 35 8.82 1.06 -2.83
N ARG A 36 7.66 0.60 -3.30
CA ARG A 36 6.63 1.47 -3.91
C ARG A 36 6.13 2.54 -2.95
N ILE A 37 5.85 2.18 -1.70
CA ILE A 37 5.40 3.15 -0.68
C ILE A 37 6.48 4.20 -0.44
N VAL A 38 7.74 3.79 -0.22
CA VAL A 38 8.88 4.70 0.00
C VAL A 38 9.02 5.67 -1.17
N PHE A 39 9.04 5.16 -2.40
CA PHE A 39 9.17 5.98 -3.59
C PHE A 39 8.02 6.97 -3.76
N SER A 40 6.77 6.50 -3.56
CA SER A 40 5.59 7.34 -3.69
C SER A 40 5.59 8.51 -2.68
N ARG A 41 6.07 8.29 -1.46
CA ARG A 41 6.20 9.33 -0.43
C ARG A 41 7.36 10.28 -0.75
N LEU A 42 8.51 9.75 -1.15
CA LEU A 42 9.67 10.55 -1.54
C LEU A 42 9.34 11.49 -2.71
N LYS A 43 8.68 10.98 -3.74
CA LYS A 43 8.23 11.79 -4.88
C LYS A 43 7.27 12.90 -4.45
N LYS A 44 6.32 12.61 -3.56
CA LYS A 44 5.37 13.61 -3.04
C LYS A 44 6.09 14.70 -2.23
N ASN A 45 7.00 14.31 -1.34
CA ASN A 45 7.75 15.26 -0.51
C ASN A 45 8.61 16.18 -1.38
N LEU A 46 9.38 15.63 -2.34
CA LEU A 46 10.21 16.43 -3.25
C LEU A 46 9.41 17.46 -4.05
N VAL A 47 8.20 17.09 -4.50
CA VAL A 47 7.29 18.02 -5.19
C VAL A 47 6.76 19.10 -4.24
N GLN A 48 6.45 18.75 -2.99
CA GLN A 48 5.91 19.69 -2.00
C GLN A 48 6.94 20.68 -1.47
N THR A 49 8.18 20.23 -1.25
CA THR A 49 9.27 21.07 -0.72
C THR A 49 9.96 21.91 -1.80
N GLY A 50 9.62 21.69 -3.08
CA GLY A 50 10.26 22.39 -4.20
C GLY A 50 11.75 22.08 -4.33
N ALA A 51 12.18 20.94 -3.79
CA ALA A 51 13.58 20.62 -3.60
C ALA A 51 14.25 20.18 -4.92
N ASN A 52 15.49 20.62 -5.15
CA ASN A 52 16.24 20.31 -6.36
C ASN A 52 16.64 18.83 -6.39
N LYS A 53 16.86 18.26 -7.60
CA LYS A 53 17.22 16.84 -7.81
C LYS A 53 18.35 16.31 -6.89
N GLY A 54 19.26 17.15 -6.39
CA GLY A 54 20.35 16.75 -5.49
C GLY A 54 20.01 16.55 -4.00
N THR A 55 18.77 16.84 -3.57
CA THR A 55 18.33 16.81 -2.16
C THR A 55 17.52 15.56 -1.76
N TRP A 56 17.34 14.61 -2.69
CA TRP A 56 16.62 13.37 -2.39
C TRP A 56 17.24 12.53 -1.26
N PRO A 57 18.57 12.51 -1.00
CA PRO A 57 19.12 11.74 0.11
C PRO A 57 18.66 12.27 1.48
N GLU A 58 18.62 13.59 1.62
CA GLU A 58 18.18 14.27 2.83
C GLU A 58 16.66 14.08 3.05
N GLU A 59 15.88 14.12 1.96
CA GLU A 59 14.44 13.83 2.00
C GLU A 59 14.11 12.35 2.22
N LEU A 60 14.94 11.43 1.70
CA LEU A 60 14.76 10.00 1.88
C LEU A 60 14.85 9.62 3.35
N GLN A 61 15.82 10.18 4.08
CA GLN A 61 15.93 9.95 5.52
C GLN A 61 14.66 10.41 6.25
N THR A 62 14.15 11.60 5.91
CA THR A 62 12.90 12.14 6.47
C THR A 62 11.71 11.22 6.17
N VAL A 63 11.59 10.74 4.94
CA VAL A 63 10.53 9.81 4.51
C VAL A 63 10.59 8.49 5.27
N LEU A 64 11.79 7.91 5.40
CA LEU A 64 11.98 6.66 6.14
C LEU A 64 11.66 6.83 7.62
N CYS A 65 12.14 7.90 8.27
CA CYS A 65 11.78 8.22 9.65
C CYS A 65 10.26 8.31 9.80
N SER A 66 9.58 9.06 8.92
CA SER A 66 8.12 9.18 8.97
C SER A 66 7.41 7.84 8.81
N LEU A 67 7.91 6.95 7.94
CA LEU A 67 7.33 5.62 7.74
C LEU A 67 7.47 4.76 8.98
N CYS A 68 8.62 4.82 9.65
CA CYS A 68 8.91 4.06 10.85
C CYS A 68 8.12 4.55 12.08
N THR A 69 7.76 5.85 12.14
CA THR A 69 7.16 6.48 13.33
C THR A 69 5.66 6.78 13.18
N THR A 70 5.10 6.73 11.97
CA THR A 70 3.66 6.93 11.76
C THR A 70 2.88 5.68 12.16
N LEU A 71 1.81 5.88 12.95
CA LEU A 71 0.88 4.80 13.29
C LEU A 71 0.23 4.24 12.03
N SER A 72 0.30 2.92 11.86
CA SER A 72 -0.40 2.26 10.77
C SER A 72 -1.90 2.31 11.02
N ARG A 73 -2.67 2.75 10.02
CA ARG A 73 -4.14 2.76 10.11
C ARG A 73 -4.74 1.35 10.28
N THR A 74 -4.03 0.31 9.88
CA THR A 74 -4.52 -1.07 9.94
C THR A 74 -4.26 -1.75 11.27
N THR A 75 -3.12 -1.46 11.91
CA THR A 75 -2.70 -2.10 13.16
C THR A 75 -2.75 -1.17 14.36
N GLY A 76 -2.85 0.15 14.15
CA GLY A 76 -2.74 1.15 15.21
C GLY A 76 -1.34 1.29 15.80
N GLU A 77 -0.35 0.54 15.30
CA GLU A 77 1.03 0.53 15.81
C GLU A 77 2.00 1.11 14.78
N THR A 78 3.16 1.58 15.25
CA THR A 78 4.24 2.01 14.34
C THR A 78 5.04 0.80 13.84
N PRO A 79 5.55 0.81 12.59
CA PRO A 79 6.39 -0.28 12.10
C PRO A 79 7.63 -0.53 12.96
N PHE A 80 8.23 0.52 13.54
CA PHE A 80 9.37 0.36 14.43
C PHE A 80 9.01 -0.39 15.72
N ALA A 81 7.87 -0.05 16.34
CA ALA A 81 7.41 -0.75 17.54
C ALA A 81 7.17 -2.25 17.25
N LEU A 82 6.68 -2.61 16.07
CA LEU A 82 6.50 -4.02 15.71
C LEU A 82 7.83 -4.78 15.54
N VAL A 83 8.89 -4.12 15.08
CA VAL A 83 10.21 -4.74 14.89
C VAL A 83 10.95 -4.85 16.23
N TYR A 84 11.05 -3.74 16.95
CA TYR A 84 11.91 -3.62 18.13
C TYR A 84 11.18 -3.83 19.45
N GLY A 85 9.85 -3.75 19.48
CA GLY A 85 9.03 -3.89 20.69
C GLY A 85 8.92 -2.63 21.54
N ALA A 86 9.47 -1.50 21.06
CA ALA A 86 9.55 -0.25 21.80
C ALA A 86 9.22 0.95 20.90
N GLU A 87 8.84 2.07 21.51
CA GLU A 87 8.62 3.32 20.78
C GLU A 87 9.94 3.94 20.30
N VAL A 88 9.95 4.57 19.12
CA VAL A 88 11.13 5.27 18.59
C VAL A 88 11.42 6.51 19.42
N VAL A 89 12.66 6.65 19.87
CA VAL A 89 13.21 7.93 20.29
C VAL A 89 13.54 8.74 19.05
N LEU A 90 12.83 9.86 18.84
CA LEU A 90 13.07 10.69 17.67
C LEU A 90 14.41 11.44 17.79
N PRO A 91 15.15 11.68 16.71
CA PRO A 91 16.41 12.44 16.76
C PRO A 91 16.28 13.82 17.42
N VAL A 92 15.10 14.46 17.30
CA VAL A 92 14.81 15.75 17.96
C VAL A 92 14.74 15.62 19.50
N GLU A 93 14.32 14.46 20.03
CA GLU A 93 14.27 14.18 21.47
C GLU A 93 15.66 13.88 22.06
N ILE A 94 16.65 13.57 21.22
CA ILE A 94 18.06 13.40 21.61
C ILE A 94 18.73 14.77 21.70
N GLY A 95 18.48 15.66 20.74
CA GLY A 95 19.03 17.01 20.73
C GLY A 95 18.39 17.95 21.75
N LEU A 96 17.15 17.68 22.16
CA LEU A 96 16.44 18.38 23.22
C LEU A 96 16.02 17.36 24.28
N PRO A 97 16.58 17.37 25.51
CA PRO A 97 16.26 16.38 26.52
C PRO A 97 14.77 16.43 26.86
N SER A 98 14.03 15.50 26.25
CA SER A 98 12.61 15.27 26.49
C SER A 98 12.43 14.66 27.88
N TYR A 99 11.21 14.70 28.42
CA TYR A 99 10.91 14.05 29.71
C TYR A 99 11.27 12.55 29.70
N ARG A 100 11.27 11.92 28.52
CA ARG A 100 11.65 10.50 28.32
C ARG A 100 13.14 10.21 28.51
N HIS A 101 14.03 11.20 28.41
CA HIS A 101 15.48 11.01 28.56
C HIS A 101 16.10 11.82 29.70
N ARG A 102 15.37 12.78 30.25
CA ARG A 102 15.89 13.66 31.29
C ARG A 102 16.09 12.89 32.60
N GLY A 103 17.34 12.62 32.95
CA GLY A 103 17.71 12.08 34.26
C GLY A 103 17.44 10.58 34.44
N ILE A 104 17.25 9.83 33.36
CA ILE A 104 17.18 8.36 33.42
C ILE A 104 18.60 7.81 33.48
N ASP A 105 18.85 6.94 34.46
CA ASP A 105 20.12 6.21 34.57
C ASP A 105 20.21 5.11 33.50
N ASP A 106 21.41 4.87 32.98
CA ASP A 106 21.63 3.87 31.91
C ASP A 106 21.22 2.47 32.37
N ALA A 107 21.35 2.15 33.65
CA ALA A 107 20.92 0.86 34.21
C ALA A 107 19.39 0.74 34.25
N GLU A 108 18.68 1.81 34.62
CA GLU A 108 17.21 1.86 34.61
C GLU A 108 16.67 1.76 33.18
N ASN A 109 17.26 2.49 32.22
CA ASN A 109 16.87 2.41 30.81
C ASN A 109 17.08 0.99 30.25
N SER A 110 18.23 0.38 30.58
CA SER A 110 18.54 -1.00 30.17
C SER A 110 17.56 -2.01 30.76
N GLN A 111 17.10 -1.80 32.00
CA GLN A 111 16.07 -2.62 32.62
C GLN A 111 14.72 -2.45 31.94
N ARG A 112 14.29 -1.19 31.70
CA ARG A 112 13.03 -0.89 31.02
C ARG A 112 12.98 -1.51 29.62
N MET A 113 14.06 -1.42 28.86
CA MET A 113 14.17 -2.03 27.52
C MET A 113 14.04 -3.57 27.57
N ARG A 114 14.52 -4.23 28.64
CA ARG A 114 14.32 -5.68 28.83
C ARG A 114 12.87 -6.02 29.16
N GLU A 115 12.20 -5.19 29.96
CA GLU A 115 10.79 -5.37 30.29
C GLU A 115 9.89 -5.14 29.07
N GLU A 116 10.13 -4.07 28.29
CA GLU A 116 9.45 -3.78 27.02
C GLU A 116 9.63 -4.91 26.00
N ALA A 117 10.82 -5.53 25.95
CA ALA A 117 11.08 -6.67 25.06
C ALA A 117 10.16 -7.88 25.33
N ASN A 118 9.69 -8.07 26.56
CA ASN A 118 8.75 -9.14 26.90
C ASN A 118 7.36 -8.92 26.29
N PHE A 119 6.95 -7.66 26.11
CA PHE A 119 5.64 -7.30 25.54
C PHE A 119 5.64 -7.24 24.00
N ARG A 120 6.79 -7.45 23.35
CA ARG A 120 6.92 -7.36 21.90
C ARG A 120 6.03 -8.37 21.17
N ASP A 121 5.94 -9.59 21.67
CA ASP A 121 5.14 -10.63 21.03
C ASP A 121 3.64 -10.35 21.23
N GLU A 122 3.23 -9.89 22.41
CA GLU A 122 1.86 -9.42 22.66
C GLU A 122 1.47 -8.25 21.75
N LEU A 123 2.40 -7.30 21.54
CA LEU A 123 2.21 -6.18 20.61
C LEU A 123 1.99 -6.66 19.17
N ARG A 124 2.78 -7.63 18.72
CA ARG A 124 2.64 -8.23 17.38
C ARG A 124 1.33 -8.98 17.24
N ASP A 125 0.93 -9.75 18.23
CA ASP A 125 -0.33 -10.49 18.22
C ASP A 125 -1.53 -9.55 18.20
N ASN A 126 -1.50 -8.48 18.98
CA ASN A 126 -2.52 -7.44 18.97
C ASN A 126 -2.61 -6.75 17.60
N ALA A 127 -1.47 -6.40 17.01
CA ALA A 127 -1.38 -5.80 15.69
C ALA A 127 -1.91 -6.73 14.59
N LEU A 128 -1.60 -8.02 14.65
CA LEU A 128 -2.14 -9.04 13.75
C LEU A 128 -3.65 -9.16 13.89
N PHE A 129 -4.17 -9.21 15.12
CA PHE A 129 -5.60 -9.26 15.38
C PHE A 129 -6.33 -8.05 14.78
N LYS A 130 -5.84 -6.83 15.04
CA LYS A 130 -6.38 -5.59 14.46
C LYS A 130 -6.30 -5.59 12.93
N MET A 131 -5.21 -6.07 12.34
CA MET A 131 -5.06 -6.17 10.88
C MET A 131 -6.10 -7.11 10.28
N VAL A 132 -6.33 -8.27 10.88
CA VAL A 132 -7.32 -9.25 10.44
C VAL A 132 -8.72 -8.65 10.52
N GLN A 133 -9.06 -8.01 11.65
CA GLN A 133 -10.34 -7.30 11.80
C GLN A 133 -10.52 -6.21 10.74
N TYR A 134 -9.49 -5.39 10.51
CA TYR A 134 -9.52 -4.35 9.49
C TYR A 134 -9.77 -4.94 8.09
N LYS A 135 -9.05 -6.01 7.72
CA LYS A 135 -9.28 -6.70 6.44
C LYS A 135 -10.70 -7.24 6.33
N HIS A 136 -11.24 -7.81 7.41
CA HIS A 136 -12.62 -8.29 7.44
C HIS A 136 -13.63 -7.15 7.24
N LEU A 137 -13.47 -6.02 7.93
CA LEU A 137 -14.32 -4.83 7.77
C LEU A 137 -14.25 -4.26 6.35
N MET A 138 -13.06 -4.22 5.75
CA MET A 138 -12.88 -3.79 4.37
C MET A 138 -13.56 -4.74 3.38
N ALA A 139 -13.37 -6.05 3.55
CA ALA A 139 -14.01 -7.06 2.72
C ALA A 139 -15.53 -7.01 2.84
N HIS A 140 -16.06 -6.89 4.05
CA HIS A 140 -17.50 -6.75 4.30
C HIS A 140 -18.05 -5.48 3.64
N SER A 141 -17.37 -4.34 3.81
CA SER A 141 -17.78 -3.06 3.20
C SER A 141 -17.69 -3.09 1.67
N TYR A 142 -16.73 -3.82 1.11
CA TYR A 142 -16.63 -4.06 -0.31
C TYR A 142 -17.78 -4.96 -0.79
N ASN A 143 -17.93 -6.15 -0.21
CA ASN A 143 -18.95 -7.13 -0.57
C ASN A 143 -20.37 -6.56 -0.46
N ARG A 144 -20.65 -5.75 0.57
CA ARG A 144 -21.94 -5.06 0.72
C ARG A 144 -22.25 -4.08 -0.43
N ARG A 145 -21.22 -3.48 -1.04
CA ARG A 145 -21.35 -2.55 -2.17
C ARG A 145 -21.35 -3.26 -3.52
N VAL A 146 -20.76 -4.46 -3.60
CA VAL A 146 -20.78 -5.27 -4.81
C VAL A 146 -22.20 -5.79 -5.03
N GLN A 147 -22.87 -5.24 -6.02
CA GLN A 147 -24.09 -5.85 -6.54
C GLN A 147 -23.69 -7.08 -7.36
N ASN A 148 -24.19 -8.26 -6.99
CA ASN A 148 -24.12 -9.43 -7.84
C ASN A 148 -24.97 -9.17 -9.10
N ARG A 149 -24.32 -8.75 -10.17
CA ARG A 149 -24.93 -8.52 -11.48
C ARG A 149 -24.82 -9.79 -12.28
N GLN A 150 -25.95 -10.46 -12.48
CA GLN A 150 -26.06 -11.58 -13.40
C GLN A 150 -26.80 -11.12 -14.65
N PHE A 151 -26.23 -11.42 -15.82
CA PHE A 151 -26.84 -11.15 -17.11
C PHE A 151 -27.16 -12.46 -17.81
N LYS A 152 -28.24 -12.48 -18.59
CA LYS A 152 -28.60 -13.63 -19.43
C LYS A 152 -28.20 -13.35 -20.87
N VAL A 153 -27.97 -14.42 -21.63
CA VAL A 153 -27.80 -14.30 -23.08
C VAL A 153 -29.02 -13.59 -23.66
N GLY A 154 -28.77 -12.57 -24.47
CA GLY A 154 -29.79 -11.70 -25.05
C GLY A 154 -30.08 -10.42 -24.26
N ASP A 155 -29.64 -10.29 -23.00
CA ASP A 155 -29.78 -9.04 -22.24
C ASP A 155 -29.00 -7.91 -22.94
N LEU A 156 -29.60 -6.72 -22.95
CA LEU A 156 -28.90 -5.50 -23.33
C LEU A 156 -28.16 -4.94 -22.11
N VAL A 157 -26.88 -4.65 -22.31
CA VAL A 157 -26.00 -4.12 -21.28
C VAL A 157 -25.31 -2.87 -21.79
N MET A 158 -25.28 -1.85 -20.95
CA MET A 158 -24.56 -0.61 -21.20
C MET A 158 -23.16 -0.69 -20.63
N ARG A 159 -22.19 -0.25 -21.42
CA ARG A 159 -20.82 -0.03 -21.00
C ARG A 159 -20.39 1.35 -21.44
N LEU A 160 -19.93 2.15 -20.47
CA LEU A 160 -19.66 3.59 -20.65
C LEU A 160 -20.88 4.28 -21.28
N TYR A 161 -20.83 4.56 -22.58
CA TYR A 161 -21.86 5.30 -23.33
C TYR A 161 -22.49 4.48 -24.47
N ALA A 162 -22.15 3.19 -24.59
CA ALA A 162 -22.64 2.33 -25.66
C ALA A 162 -23.41 1.13 -25.11
N VAL A 163 -24.40 0.69 -25.89
CA VAL A 163 -25.25 -0.46 -25.59
C VAL A 163 -24.78 -1.66 -26.40
N TYR A 164 -24.68 -2.81 -25.72
CA TYR A 164 -24.22 -4.08 -26.26
C TYR A 164 -25.21 -5.18 -25.89
N LYS A 165 -25.16 -6.28 -26.61
CA LYS A 165 -25.97 -7.47 -26.33
C LYS A 165 -25.09 -8.58 -25.80
N VAL A 166 -25.52 -9.26 -24.74
CA VAL A 166 -24.81 -10.43 -24.20
C VAL A 166 -25.02 -11.61 -25.14
N THR A 167 -23.93 -12.19 -25.66
CA THR A 167 -23.96 -13.34 -26.57
C THR A 167 -23.69 -14.66 -25.84
N MET A 168 -22.75 -14.67 -24.90
CA MET A 168 -22.39 -15.85 -24.15
C MET A 168 -22.03 -15.51 -22.71
N VAL A 169 -22.37 -16.42 -21.79
CA VAL A 169 -21.89 -16.41 -20.41
C VAL A 169 -20.74 -17.41 -20.34
N VAL A 170 -19.51 -16.92 -20.18
CA VAL A 170 -18.31 -17.77 -20.09
C VAL A 170 -18.13 -18.26 -18.65
N GLU A 171 -18.28 -17.34 -17.69
CA GLU A 171 -18.27 -17.61 -16.25
C GLU A 171 -19.36 -16.77 -15.58
N PRO A 172 -19.77 -17.07 -14.32
CA PRO A 172 -20.83 -16.32 -13.62
C PRO A 172 -20.62 -14.80 -13.58
N SER A 173 -19.38 -14.34 -13.72
CA SER A 173 -18.98 -12.93 -13.73
C SER A 173 -18.41 -12.42 -15.05
N THR A 174 -18.35 -13.24 -16.10
CA THR A 174 -17.60 -12.94 -17.34
C THR A 174 -18.44 -13.25 -18.59
N TYR A 175 -18.61 -12.25 -19.45
CA TYR A 175 -19.58 -12.27 -20.56
C TYR A 175 -18.94 -11.88 -21.89
N GLU A 176 -19.34 -12.54 -22.97
CA GLU A 176 -19.08 -12.06 -24.33
C GLU A 176 -20.20 -11.15 -24.81
N LEU A 177 -19.82 -10.13 -25.57
CA LEU A 177 -20.73 -9.08 -26.01
C LEU A 177 -20.68 -8.96 -27.54
N SER A 178 -21.82 -8.60 -28.13
CA SER A 178 -21.90 -8.10 -29.50
C SER A 178 -22.40 -6.66 -29.51
N HIS A 179 -22.06 -5.93 -30.57
CA HIS A 179 -22.80 -4.72 -30.93
C HIS A 179 -24.27 -5.06 -31.20
N ILE A 180 -25.14 -4.04 -31.15
CA ILE A 180 -26.57 -4.17 -31.48
C ILE A 180 -26.74 -4.72 -32.91
N ASP A 181 -25.85 -4.34 -33.82
CA ASP A 181 -25.84 -4.77 -35.23
C ASP A 181 -25.37 -6.22 -35.43
N GLY A 182 -25.12 -6.97 -34.35
CA GLY A 182 -24.75 -8.39 -34.38
C GLY A 182 -23.26 -8.67 -34.57
N LYS A 183 -22.41 -7.65 -34.75
CA LYS A 183 -20.95 -7.83 -34.82
C LYS A 183 -20.40 -8.23 -33.44
N LEU A 184 -19.72 -9.38 -33.39
CA LEU A 184 -19.09 -9.90 -32.18
C LEU A 184 -17.87 -9.06 -31.76
N ILE A 185 -17.66 -8.97 -30.44
CA ILE A 185 -16.46 -8.38 -29.84
C ILE A 185 -15.61 -9.53 -29.33
N ASP A 186 -14.35 -9.58 -29.78
CA ASP A 186 -13.40 -10.68 -29.54
C ASP A 186 -12.86 -10.75 -28.09
N HIS A 187 -13.54 -10.10 -27.13
CA HIS A 187 -13.05 -9.91 -25.77
C HIS A 187 -14.17 -10.19 -24.78
N THR A 188 -13.83 -10.87 -23.69
CA THR A 188 -14.73 -11.13 -22.57
C THR A 188 -14.73 -9.97 -21.57
N TRP A 189 -15.89 -9.73 -20.94
CA TRP A 189 -16.13 -8.58 -20.08
C TRP A 189 -16.63 -8.99 -18.71
N GLN A 190 -16.05 -8.40 -17.66
CA GLN A 190 -16.50 -8.62 -16.29
C GLN A 190 -17.83 -7.89 -16.00
N ALA A 191 -18.71 -8.55 -15.25
CA ALA A 191 -20.03 -8.06 -14.84
C ALA A 191 -19.97 -6.67 -14.16
N THR A 192 -18.89 -6.42 -13.41
CA THR A 192 -18.66 -5.17 -12.67
C THR A 192 -18.57 -3.95 -13.60
N LYS A 193 -18.13 -4.14 -14.84
CA LYS A 193 -17.99 -3.10 -15.87
C LYS A 193 -19.26 -2.90 -16.71
N LEU A 194 -20.30 -3.70 -16.48
CA LEU A 194 -21.55 -3.70 -17.25
C LEU A 194 -22.72 -3.24 -16.38
N ARG A 195 -23.68 -2.57 -17.00
CA ARG A 195 -24.95 -2.16 -16.38
C ARG A 195 -26.11 -2.68 -17.22
N LYS A 196 -27.18 -3.15 -16.60
CA LYS A 196 -28.37 -3.59 -17.35
C LYS A 196 -29.00 -2.38 -18.05
N TYR A 197 -29.32 -2.52 -19.32
CA TYR A 197 -30.03 -1.51 -20.10
C TYR A 197 -31.48 -1.96 -20.28
N HIS A 198 -32.41 -1.06 -19.98
CA HIS A 198 -33.85 -1.28 -20.16
C HIS A 198 -34.32 -0.37 -21.30
N ILE A 199 -35.20 -0.90 -22.15
CA ILE A 199 -35.89 -0.16 -23.22
C ILE A 199 -37.15 0.47 -22.62
#